data_AF-A0A1L7WPH9-F1
#
_entry.id   AF-A0A1L7WPH9-F1
#
_cell.length_a   1.000
_cell.length_b   1.000
_cell.length_c   1.000
_cell.angle_alpha   90.00
_cell.angle_beta   90.00
_cell.angle_gamma   90.00
#
_symmetry.space_group_name_H-M   'P 1'
#
loop_
_entity.id
_entity.type
_entity.pdbx_description
1 polymer ?
#
loop_
_entity_poly.entity_id
_entity_poly.type
_entity_poly.pdbx_seq_one_letter_code
_entity_poly.pdbx_strand_id
1 'polypeptide(L)'
;MQFLAVAIASLSLGSQVLAAPFRGTATINGVTTELNNGHAVGTRESVVKRTLGGVESLPLVTPATTDAKSAVGGVFNHVSSVAKRSLVFTTVGSVSTLKSSVQSDLSTISSTVASDVTTSIVPTVHSSLVNIIGSLNGTVCTVVPGVVSIILPLAAGEVEAVISLVGEVESLISDIKSVLTTLVQSVESDVISLLAPEISAVLALVLPLVTPIAGFAYNVAGTVVGTESATELVSAAASMTGVACEVLSPVGVVLSSL
;
A
#
# COMPACT_ATOMS: atom_id res chain seq x y z
N MET A 1 -17.63 -31.04 -24.10
CA MET A 1 -16.28 -30.83 -23.56
C MET A 1 -15.45 -30.13 -24.62
N GLN A 2 -15.27 -28.81 -24.51
CA GLN A 2 -14.46 -28.01 -25.43
C GLN A 2 -13.46 -27.21 -24.58
N PHE A 3 -12.19 -27.36 -24.93
CA PHE A 3 -11.05 -26.71 -24.30
C PHE A 3 -11.05 -25.22 -24.66
N LEU A 4 -11.05 -24.34 -23.65
CA LEU A 4 -10.85 -22.91 -23.84
C LEU A 4 -9.35 -22.61 -23.77
N ALA A 5 -8.80 -22.18 -24.91
CA ALA A 5 -7.41 -21.81 -25.07
C ALA A 5 -7.13 -20.42 -24.49
N VAL A 6 -6.08 -20.33 -23.68
CA VAL A 6 -5.50 -19.12 -23.13
C VAL A 6 -4.78 -18.33 -24.23
N ALA A 7 -5.11 -17.06 -24.40
CA ALA A 7 -4.33 -16.09 -25.17
C ALA A 7 -3.91 -14.95 -24.25
N ILE A 8 -2.66 -14.98 -23.79
CA ILE A 8 -2.03 -13.87 -23.07
C ILE A 8 -1.34 -13.00 -24.13
N ALA A 9 -1.93 -11.86 -24.44
CA ALA A 9 -1.27 -10.83 -25.24
C ALA A 9 -0.33 -10.02 -24.32
N SER A 10 0.98 -10.23 -24.48
CA SER A 10 2.01 -9.43 -23.82
C SER A 10 2.14 -8.08 -24.52
N LEU A 11 1.63 -7.01 -23.92
CA LEU A 11 1.81 -5.65 -24.43
C LEU A 11 3.09 -5.04 -23.83
N SER A 12 4.13 -5.00 -24.65
CA SER A 12 5.39 -4.30 -24.41
C SER A 12 5.22 -2.82 -24.78
N LEU A 13 5.18 -1.94 -23.79
CA LEU A 13 5.50 -0.52 -23.91
C LEU A 13 6.53 -0.24 -22.80
N GLY A 14 7.78 0.12 -23.07
CA GLY A 14 8.20 1.19 -23.97
C GLY A 14 8.80 2.28 -23.07
N SER A 15 10.09 2.16 -22.77
CA SER A 15 10.85 3.11 -21.96
C SER A 15 10.85 4.50 -22.59
N GLN A 16 10.42 5.52 -21.84
CA GLN A 16 10.84 6.90 -22.09
C GLN A 16 11.37 7.51 -20.79
N VAL A 17 12.68 7.72 -20.81
CA VAL A 17 13.45 8.51 -19.85
C VAL A 17 13.06 9.97 -20.06
N LEU A 18 12.34 10.55 -19.10
CA LEU A 18 12.15 12.00 -19.04
C LEU A 18 13.05 12.56 -17.95
N ALA A 19 14.13 13.23 -18.39
CA ALA A 19 15.01 13.99 -17.53
C ALA A 19 14.28 15.23 -17.01
N ALA A 20 14.06 15.31 -15.70
CA ALA A 20 13.66 16.53 -15.02
C ALA A 20 14.88 17.16 -14.33
N PRO A 21 15.15 18.47 -14.50
CA PRO A 21 16.19 19.15 -13.74
C PRO A 21 15.76 19.33 -12.28
N PHE A 22 16.48 18.66 -11.38
CA PHE A 22 16.43 18.86 -9.94
C PHE A 22 16.79 20.32 -9.60
N ARG A 23 15.86 21.09 -9.02
CA ARG A 23 16.14 22.34 -8.30
C ARG A 23 15.92 22.07 -6.82
N GLY A 24 16.96 21.61 -6.14
CA GLY A 24 17.01 21.50 -4.69
C GLY A 24 17.59 22.78 -4.10
N THR A 25 16.86 23.44 -3.20
CA THR A 25 17.42 24.39 -2.24
C THR A 25 17.68 23.63 -0.95
N ALA A 26 18.94 23.26 -0.71
CA ALA A 26 19.40 22.75 0.57
C ALA A 26 20.22 23.84 1.26
N THR A 27 19.75 24.29 2.42
CA THR A 27 20.44 25.23 3.30
C THR A 27 21.33 24.44 4.25
N ILE A 28 22.65 24.59 4.16
CA ILE A 28 23.60 24.14 5.19
C ILE A 28 24.62 25.25 5.41
N ASN A 29 24.77 25.69 6.67
CA ASN A 29 25.81 26.59 7.18
C ASN A 29 25.92 27.99 6.54
N GLY A 30 24.89 28.83 6.73
CA GLY A 30 25.07 30.26 7.02
C GLY A 30 25.89 31.11 6.05
N VAL A 31 25.98 30.76 4.77
CA VAL A 31 26.61 31.59 3.73
C VAL A 31 25.67 31.68 2.54
N THR A 32 24.97 32.80 2.42
CA THR A 32 24.28 33.20 1.21
C THR A 32 25.31 33.59 0.16
N THR A 33 25.36 32.84 -0.94
CA THR A 33 26.04 33.28 -2.17
C THR A 33 24.98 33.58 -3.22
N GLU A 34 24.69 34.87 -3.40
CA GLU A 34 23.95 35.37 -4.55
C GLU A 34 24.87 35.31 -5.77
N LEU A 35 24.48 34.54 -6.80
CA LEU A 35 25.09 34.63 -8.12
C LEU A 35 24.46 35.83 -8.84
N ASN A 36 25.06 37.01 -8.65
CA ASN A 36 24.77 38.19 -9.43
C ASN A 36 25.66 38.23 -10.69
N ASN A 37 25.03 38.46 -11.83
CA ASN A 37 25.70 38.72 -13.10
C ASN A 37 26.51 40.03 -13.01
N GLY A 38 27.80 40.00 -13.35
CA GLY A 38 28.52 41.19 -13.81
C GLY A 38 29.94 41.39 -13.30
N HIS A 39 30.90 41.33 -14.23
CA HIS A 39 32.05 42.23 -14.42
C HIS A 39 32.68 42.98 -13.21
N ALA A 40 33.95 42.66 -12.91
CA ALA A 40 35.10 43.56 -12.61
C ALA A 40 36.26 42.71 -12.03
N VAL A 41 37.42 42.51 -12.68
CA VAL A 41 38.64 43.36 -12.83
C VAL A 41 39.39 43.69 -11.52
N GLY A 42 40.63 43.16 -11.43
CA GLY A 42 41.78 43.64 -10.61
C GLY A 42 41.80 43.18 -9.14
N THR A 43 42.91 42.97 -8.42
CA THR A 43 44.37 43.04 -8.62
C THR A 43 45.01 42.33 -7.39
N ARG A 44 46.25 41.83 -7.56
CA ARG A 44 47.17 41.21 -6.58
C ARG A 44 47.18 41.78 -5.15
N GLU A 45 47.42 40.94 -4.14
CA GLU A 45 48.63 40.95 -3.28
C GLU A 45 48.67 39.82 -2.22
N SER A 46 49.87 39.24 -2.07
CA SER A 46 50.58 38.67 -0.89
C SER A 46 49.79 38.34 0.39
N VAL A 47 50.04 37.24 1.11
CA VAL A 47 51.25 37.02 1.92
C VAL A 47 51.50 35.52 2.15
N VAL A 48 52.67 35.06 1.70
CA VAL A 48 53.36 33.88 2.22
C VAL A 48 54.15 34.31 3.45
N LYS A 49 53.93 33.69 4.62
CA LYS A 49 54.92 33.68 5.71
C LYS A 49 54.75 32.49 6.66
N ARG A 50 55.62 31.50 6.42
CA ARG A 50 56.38 30.64 7.35
C ARG A 50 55.77 30.34 8.73
N THR A 51 55.70 29.04 9.03
CA THR A 51 56.46 28.44 10.14
C THR A 51 56.80 26.97 9.84
N LEU A 52 58.08 26.72 9.60
CA LEU A 52 58.73 25.41 9.72
C LEU A 52 59.02 25.18 11.20
N GLY A 53 58.63 24.02 11.72
CA GLY A 53 59.07 23.56 13.03
C GLY A 53 58.52 22.18 13.36
N GLY A 54 59.41 21.21 13.57
CA GLY A 54 59.10 19.97 14.28
C GLY A 54 58.98 18.71 13.42
N VAL A 55 60.12 18.22 12.92
CA VAL A 55 60.29 16.79 12.61
C VAL A 55 60.68 16.10 13.91
N GLU A 56 59.70 15.59 14.64
CA GLU A 56 59.93 14.59 15.68
C GLU A 56 58.83 13.52 15.61
N SER A 57 59.29 12.30 15.31
CA SER A 57 58.67 11.02 15.67
C SER A 57 57.35 10.65 14.98
N LEU A 58 57.47 9.94 13.86
CA LEU A 58 56.41 9.10 13.29
C LEU A 58 56.10 7.93 14.25
N PRO A 59 54.88 7.81 14.82
CA PRO A 59 54.39 6.51 15.24
C PRO A 59 53.93 5.72 14.01
N LEU A 60 54.39 4.47 13.98
CA LEU A 60 54.03 3.39 13.09
C LEU A 60 52.55 3.44 12.64
N VAL A 61 52.35 3.53 11.31
CA VAL A 61 51.06 3.34 10.66
C VAL A 61 50.46 2.00 11.09
N THR A 62 49.40 2.04 11.88
CA THR A 62 48.45 0.92 11.98
C THR A 62 47.39 1.09 10.90
N PRO A 63 46.99 0.02 10.20
CA PRO A 63 45.97 0.11 9.16
C PRO A 63 44.61 0.41 9.79
N ALA A 64 44.09 1.61 9.54
CA ALA A 64 42.69 1.96 9.80
C ALA A 64 41.80 1.21 8.80
N THR A 65 41.42 -0.03 9.11
CA THR A 65 40.46 -0.82 8.30
C THR A 65 39.14 -1.10 9.01
N THR A 66 38.86 -0.45 10.14
CA THR A 66 37.64 -0.72 10.92
C THR A 66 36.45 0.20 10.55
N ASP A 67 36.68 1.34 9.91
CA ASP A 67 35.61 2.32 9.66
C ASP A 67 34.84 2.10 8.34
N ALA A 68 35.47 1.50 7.33
CA ALA A 68 34.82 1.26 6.04
C ALA A 68 33.70 0.19 6.12
N LYS A 69 33.85 -0.82 7.00
CA LYS A 69 32.84 -1.88 7.16
C LYS A 69 31.58 -1.38 7.89
N SER A 70 31.73 -0.41 8.79
CA SER A 70 30.62 0.19 9.53
C SER A 70 29.83 1.18 8.66
N ALA A 71 30.53 1.97 7.83
CA ALA A 71 29.88 2.90 6.90
C ALA A 71 29.10 2.17 5.79
N VAL A 72 29.66 1.08 5.23
CA VAL A 72 28.97 0.28 4.20
C VAL A 72 27.80 -0.50 4.80
N GLY A 73 27.94 -1.05 6.02
CA GLY A 73 26.83 -1.68 6.74
C GLY A 73 25.70 -0.71 7.09
N GLY A 74 26.04 0.53 7.47
CA GLY A 74 25.08 1.60 7.72
C GLY A 74 24.30 2.01 6.46
N VAL A 75 24.99 2.17 5.32
CA VAL A 75 24.35 2.50 4.04
C VAL A 75 23.45 1.34 3.56
N PHE A 76 23.89 0.09 3.68
CA PHE A 76 23.08 -1.07 3.26
C PHE A 76 21.82 -1.24 4.12
N ASN A 77 21.94 -1.03 5.43
CA ASN A 77 20.78 -1.02 6.34
C ASN A 77 19.84 0.16 6.06
N HIS A 78 20.38 1.32 5.68
CA HIS A 78 19.57 2.48 5.35
C HIS A 78 18.78 2.29 4.04
N VAL A 79 19.40 1.73 3.00
CA VAL A 79 18.75 1.41 1.72
C VAL A 79 17.66 0.34 1.91
N SER A 80 17.95 -0.68 2.73
CA SER A 80 16.96 -1.70 3.15
C SER A 80 15.76 -1.07 3.88
N SER A 81 16.01 -0.14 4.81
CA SER A 81 14.95 0.57 5.54
C SER A 81 14.06 1.43 4.63
N VAL A 82 14.64 2.14 3.66
CA VAL A 82 13.88 2.96 2.70
C VAL A 82 13.00 2.10 1.79
N ALA A 83 13.49 0.94 1.36
CA ALA A 83 12.72 0.00 0.54
C ALA A 83 11.52 -0.59 1.30
N LYS A 84 11.69 -0.97 2.58
CA LYS A 84 10.59 -1.46 3.45
C LYS A 84 9.48 -0.43 3.58
N ARG A 85 9.88 0.81 3.87
CA ARG A 85 8.97 1.94 4.07
C ARG A 85 8.14 2.21 2.82
N SER A 86 8.80 2.17 1.66
CA SER A 86 8.13 2.33 0.36
C SER A 86 7.03 1.29 0.15
N LEU A 87 7.24 0.03 0.55
CA LEU A 87 6.26 -1.04 0.36
C LEU A 87 5.04 -0.88 1.28
N VAL A 88 5.23 -0.53 2.55
CA VAL A 88 4.10 -0.28 3.48
C VAL A 88 3.20 0.82 2.92
N PHE A 89 3.78 1.97 2.56
CA PHE A 89 3.01 3.09 2.03
C PHE A 89 2.39 2.81 0.65
N THR A 90 3.06 2.01 -0.19
CA THR A 90 2.47 1.56 -1.47
C THR A 90 1.23 0.71 -1.20
N THR A 91 1.31 -0.25 -0.27
CA THR A 91 0.17 -1.09 0.12
C THR A 91 -0.99 -0.24 0.65
N VAL A 92 -0.71 0.72 1.54
CA VAL A 92 -1.74 1.65 2.05
C VAL A 92 -2.37 2.44 0.89
N GLY A 93 -1.57 2.98 -0.03
CA GLY A 93 -2.08 3.70 -1.20
C GLY A 93 -2.95 2.83 -2.12
N SER A 94 -2.56 1.57 -2.35
CA SER A 94 -3.36 0.63 -3.14
C SER A 94 -4.70 0.31 -2.49
N VAL A 95 -4.72 0.07 -1.18
CA VAL A 95 -5.98 -0.18 -0.44
C VAL A 95 -6.87 1.06 -0.38
N SER A 96 -6.30 2.25 -0.20
CA SER A 96 -7.07 3.49 -0.20
C SER A 96 -7.72 3.75 -1.57
N THR A 97 -7.01 3.45 -2.66
CA THR A 97 -7.53 3.51 -4.03
C THR A 97 -8.64 2.48 -4.24
N LEU A 98 -8.43 1.23 -3.79
CA LEU A 98 -9.45 0.18 -3.81
C LEU A 98 -10.72 0.65 -3.10
N LYS A 99 -10.58 1.16 -1.87
CA LYS A 99 -11.70 1.61 -1.05
C LYS A 99 -12.52 2.66 -1.78
N SER A 100 -11.86 3.68 -2.34
CA SER A 100 -12.52 4.75 -3.08
C SER A 100 -13.29 4.21 -4.30
N SER A 101 -12.67 3.29 -5.07
CA SER A 101 -13.30 2.69 -6.25
C SER A 101 -14.52 1.86 -5.87
N VAL A 102 -14.37 0.96 -4.89
CA VAL A 102 -15.46 0.09 -4.44
C VAL A 102 -16.59 0.90 -3.81
N GLN A 103 -16.29 1.92 -3.01
CA GLN A 103 -17.32 2.78 -2.42
C GLN A 103 -18.17 3.50 -3.48
N SER A 104 -17.57 3.89 -4.61
CA SER A 104 -18.31 4.47 -5.74
C SER A 104 -19.29 3.46 -6.35
N ASP A 105 -18.85 2.23 -6.61
CA ASP A 105 -19.70 1.17 -7.16
C ASP A 105 -20.79 0.74 -6.15
N LEU A 106 -20.44 0.59 -4.88
CA LEU A 106 -21.39 0.27 -3.81
C LEU A 106 -22.47 1.34 -3.67
N SER A 107 -22.10 2.63 -3.75
CA SER A 107 -23.06 3.74 -3.71
C SER A 107 -24.02 3.69 -4.91
N THR A 108 -23.52 3.28 -6.08
CA THR A 108 -24.33 3.09 -7.29
C THR A 108 -25.35 1.96 -7.10
N ILE A 109 -24.92 0.82 -6.53
CA ILE A 109 -25.80 -0.29 -6.20
C ILE A 109 -26.89 0.16 -5.22
N SER A 110 -26.51 0.77 -4.10
CA SER A 110 -27.46 1.24 -3.08
C SER A 110 -28.49 2.22 -3.65
N SER A 111 -28.05 3.18 -4.47
CA SER A 111 -28.96 4.16 -5.09
C SER A 111 -29.91 3.53 -6.09
N THR A 112 -29.44 2.54 -6.84
CA THR A 112 -30.25 1.80 -7.82
C THR A 112 -31.31 0.97 -7.11
N VAL A 113 -30.92 0.18 -6.10
CA VAL A 113 -31.83 -0.66 -5.30
C VAL A 113 -32.85 0.17 -4.52
N ALA A 114 -32.47 1.35 -4.05
CA ALA A 114 -33.40 2.27 -3.38
C ALA A 114 -34.46 2.84 -4.33
N SER A 115 -34.19 2.87 -5.64
CA SER A 115 -35.08 3.45 -6.65
C SER A 115 -35.96 2.42 -7.34
N ASP A 116 -35.45 1.18 -7.52
CA ASP A 116 -36.14 0.08 -8.18
C ASP A 116 -35.61 -1.26 -7.63
N VAL A 117 -36.47 -2.28 -7.59
CA VAL A 117 -36.17 -3.62 -7.05
C VAL A 117 -36.45 -4.75 -8.05
N THR A 118 -36.85 -4.39 -9.27
CA THR A 118 -37.22 -5.30 -10.35
C THR A 118 -36.04 -5.60 -11.28
N THR A 119 -36.25 -6.45 -12.29
CA THR A 119 -35.22 -6.87 -13.27
C THR A 119 -34.57 -5.75 -14.06
N SER A 120 -35.16 -4.55 -14.10
CA SER A 120 -34.60 -3.35 -14.71
C SER A 120 -33.23 -2.96 -14.13
N ILE A 121 -32.95 -3.29 -12.86
CA ILE A 121 -31.71 -2.90 -12.18
C ILE A 121 -30.52 -3.78 -12.52
N VAL A 122 -30.78 -4.98 -13.04
CA VAL A 122 -29.77 -6.04 -13.24
C VAL A 122 -28.55 -5.52 -14.01
N PRO A 123 -28.68 -4.81 -15.16
CA PRO A 123 -27.51 -4.36 -15.91
C PRO A 123 -26.59 -3.42 -15.11
N THR A 124 -27.19 -2.50 -14.36
CA THR A 124 -26.44 -1.51 -13.56
C THR A 124 -25.75 -2.19 -12.38
N VAL A 125 -26.49 -3.01 -11.62
CA VAL A 125 -25.93 -3.72 -10.45
C VAL A 125 -24.87 -4.72 -10.87
N HIS A 126 -25.10 -5.47 -11.96
CA HIS A 126 -24.12 -6.39 -12.54
C HIS A 126 -22.83 -5.64 -12.89
N SER A 127 -22.92 -4.51 -13.61
CA SER A 127 -21.73 -3.73 -13.98
C SER A 127 -20.95 -3.24 -12.76
N SER A 128 -21.64 -2.74 -11.72
CA SER A 128 -20.99 -2.32 -10.47
C SER A 128 -20.31 -3.48 -9.76
N LEU A 129 -20.96 -4.66 -9.68
CA LEU A 129 -20.34 -5.84 -9.06
C LEU A 129 -19.11 -6.32 -9.84
N VAL A 130 -19.15 -6.31 -11.17
CA VAL A 130 -17.99 -6.65 -12.02
C VAL A 130 -16.82 -5.68 -11.78
N ASN A 131 -17.08 -4.38 -11.65
CA ASN A 131 -16.05 -3.39 -11.33
C ASN A 131 -15.44 -3.65 -9.93
N ILE A 132 -16.27 -3.99 -8.95
CA ILE A 132 -15.83 -4.34 -7.59
C ILE A 132 -14.93 -5.58 -7.65
N ILE A 133 -15.34 -6.63 -8.37
CA ILE A 133 -14.54 -7.86 -8.57
C ILE A 133 -13.18 -7.50 -9.17
N GLY A 134 -13.16 -6.70 -10.24
CA GLY A 134 -11.91 -6.27 -10.88
C GLY A 134 -10.98 -5.51 -9.94
N SER A 135 -11.54 -4.57 -9.17
CA SER A 135 -10.79 -3.74 -8.21
C SER A 135 -10.22 -4.58 -7.06
N LEU A 136 -11.03 -5.45 -6.46
CA LEU A 136 -10.62 -6.37 -5.40
C LEU A 136 -9.51 -7.30 -5.90
N ASN A 137 -9.73 -7.97 -7.04
CA ASN A 137 -8.76 -8.91 -7.59
C ASN A 137 -7.43 -8.22 -7.96
N GLY A 138 -7.48 -7.04 -8.59
CA GLY A 138 -6.28 -6.25 -8.89
C GLY A 138 -5.49 -5.86 -7.63
N THR A 139 -6.21 -5.53 -6.55
CA THR A 139 -5.59 -5.22 -5.27
C THR A 139 -5.00 -6.45 -4.61
N VAL A 140 -5.71 -7.60 -4.61
CA VAL A 140 -5.15 -8.88 -4.14
C VAL A 140 -3.85 -9.20 -4.87
N CYS A 141 -3.82 -9.09 -6.20
CA CYS A 141 -2.61 -9.34 -6.99
C CYS A 141 -1.44 -8.40 -6.65
N THR A 142 -1.70 -7.19 -6.18
CA THR A 142 -0.67 -6.17 -5.91
C THR A 142 -0.23 -6.14 -4.45
N VAL A 143 -1.19 -6.17 -3.52
CA VAL A 143 -0.98 -6.03 -2.08
C VAL A 143 -0.43 -7.31 -1.48
N VAL A 144 -0.91 -8.49 -1.90
CA VAL A 144 -0.49 -9.76 -1.29
C VAL A 144 1.02 -10.01 -1.45
N PRO A 145 1.61 -9.89 -2.65
CA PRO A 145 3.07 -10.00 -2.79
C PRO A 145 3.82 -8.91 -2.01
N GLY A 146 3.23 -7.71 -1.94
CA GLY A 146 3.77 -6.57 -1.21
C GLY A 146 3.93 -6.85 0.28
N VAL A 147 2.85 -7.26 0.96
CA VAL A 147 2.86 -7.49 2.42
C VAL A 147 3.73 -8.68 2.83
N VAL A 148 3.78 -9.74 2.01
CA VAL A 148 4.63 -10.91 2.25
C VAL A 148 6.12 -10.58 2.12
N SER A 149 6.47 -9.57 1.31
CA SER A 149 7.87 -9.19 1.06
C SER A 149 8.42 -8.17 2.06
N ILE A 150 7.60 -7.69 3.02
CA ILE A 150 8.03 -6.68 4.00
C ILE A 150 8.96 -7.32 5.03
N ILE A 151 10.14 -6.72 5.20
CA ILE A 151 11.16 -7.17 6.15
C ILE A 151 11.00 -6.43 7.49
N LEU A 152 10.82 -7.16 8.58
CA LEU A 152 10.66 -6.62 9.93
C LEU A 152 12.01 -6.31 10.63
N PRO A 153 12.04 -5.52 11.73
CA PRO A 153 10.95 -4.76 12.36
C PRO A 153 10.65 -3.44 11.63
N LEU A 154 9.48 -2.86 11.92
CA LEU A 154 9.00 -1.58 11.40
C LEU A 154 9.25 -0.43 12.41
N ALA A 155 9.38 0.79 11.89
CA ALA A 155 9.39 2.02 12.68
C ALA A 155 7.98 2.38 13.16
N ALA A 156 7.85 3.19 14.22
CA ALA A 156 6.56 3.56 14.81
C ALA A 156 5.56 4.12 13.78
N GLY A 157 5.99 5.07 12.93
CA GLY A 157 5.10 5.63 11.90
C GLY A 157 4.68 4.63 10.81
N GLU A 158 5.45 3.56 10.61
CA GLU A 158 5.07 2.47 9.70
C GLU A 158 4.09 1.52 10.38
N VAL A 159 4.25 1.24 11.68
CA VAL A 159 3.29 0.47 12.48
C VAL A 159 1.92 1.13 12.47
N GLU A 160 1.85 2.44 12.69
CA GLU A 160 0.60 3.23 12.59
C GLU A 160 -0.04 3.13 11.19
N ALA A 161 0.78 3.13 10.13
CA ALA A 161 0.28 2.93 8.77
C ALA A 161 -0.31 1.52 8.58
N VAL A 162 0.24 0.49 9.24
CA VAL A 162 -0.34 -0.87 9.24
C VAL A 162 -1.68 -0.90 10.00
N ILE A 163 -1.78 -0.22 11.14
CA ILE A 163 -3.05 -0.11 11.88
C ILE A 163 -4.12 0.55 10.99
N SER A 164 -3.78 1.68 10.36
CA SER A 164 -4.68 2.38 9.43
C SER A 164 -5.09 1.48 8.25
N LEU A 165 -4.14 0.74 7.68
CA LEU A 165 -4.39 -0.22 6.60
C LEU A 165 -5.44 -1.27 7.02
N VAL A 166 -5.29 -1.88 8.19
CA VAL A 166 -6.23 -2.89 8.69
C VAL A 166 -7.62 -2.27 8.87
N GLY A 167 -7.71 -1.08 9.48
CA GLY A 167 -8.98 -0.38 9.66
C GLY A 167 -9.65 0.02 8.33
N GLU A 168 -8.88 0.41 7.32
CA GLU A 168 -9.40 0.71 5.99
C GLU A 168 -10.04 -0.52 5.33
N VAL A 169 -9.37 -1.68 5.41
CA VAL A 169 -9.88 -2.94 4.86
C VAL A 169 -11.11 -3.42 5.63
N GLU A 170 -11.11 -3.35 6.96
CA GLU A 170 -12.28 -3.67 7.78
C GLU A 170 -13.50 -2.83 7.41
N SER A 171 -13.31 -1.51 7.27
CA SER A 171 -14.36 -0.58 6.83
C SER A 171 -14.87 -0.94 5.44
N LEU A 172 -13.98 -1.21 4.49
CA LEU A 172 -14.36 -1.63 3.14
C LEU A 172 -15.23 -2.89 3.13
N ILE A 173 -14.85 -3.90 3.92
CA ILE A 173 -15.58 -5.17 4.00
C ILE A 173 -16.94 -4.97 4.66
N SER A 174 -17.00 -4.10 5.68
CA SER A 174 -18.26 -3.72 6.32
C SER A 174 -19.22 -3.05 5.34
N ASP A 175 -18.71 -2.15 4.48
CA ASP A 175 -19.50 -1.49 3.44
C ASP A 175 -20.02 -2.52 2.42
N ILE A 176 -19.15 -3.42 1.95
CA ILE A 176 -19.54 -4.54 1.07
C ILE A 176 -20.63 -5.39 1.73
N LYS A 177 -20.44 -5.78 2.99
CA LYS A 177 -21.42 -6.56 3.78
C LYS A 177 -22.78 -5.90 3.75
N SER A 178 -22.82 -4.62 4.11
CA SER A 178 -24.04 -3.87 4.28
C SER A 178 -24.80 -3.79 2.97
N VAL A 179 -24.14 -3.39 1.89
CA VAL A 179 -24.78 -3.23 0.58
C VAL A 179 -25.23 -4.55 -0.01
N LEU A 180 -24.42 -5.60 0.07
CA LEU A 180 -24.82 -6.92 -0.44
C LEU A 180 -25.98 -7.51 0.37
N THR A 181 -25.97 -7.33 1.69
CA THR A 181 -27.09 -7.74 2.56
C THR A 181 -28.37 -7.01 2.18
N THR A 182 -28.31 -5.68 2.00
CA THR A 182 -29.46 -4.90 1.53
C THR A 182 -29.93 -5.34 0.15
N LEU A 183 -29.03 -5.58 -0.79
CA LEU A 183 -29.36 -6.07 -2.13
C LEU A 183 -30.15 -7.39 -2.05
N VAL A 184 -29.61 -8.40 -1.36
CA VAL A 184 -30.28 -9.72 -1.27
C VAL A 184 -31.59 -9.72 -0.48
N GLN A 185 -31.79 -8.74 0.40
CA GLN A 185 -33.02 -8.62 1.19
C GLN A 185 -34.10 -7.77 0.52
N SER A 186 -33.73 -6.86 -0.38
CA SER A 186 -34.65 -5.84 -0.89
C SER A 186 -35.20 -6.13 -2.28
N VAL A 187 -34.48 -6.92 -3.09
CA VAL A 187 -34.85 -7.16 -4.50
C VAL A 187 -35.50 -8.51 -4.70
N GLU A 188 -36.21 -8.65 -5.83
CA GLU A 188 -36.93 -9.87 -6.16
C GLU A 188 -35.99 -11.08 -6.34
N SER A 189 -36.49 -12.28 -6.04
CA SER A 189 -35.69 -13.52 -6.13
C SER A 189 -35.08 -13.72 -7.53
N ASP A 190 -35.83 -13.43 -8.59
CA ASP A 190 -35.36 -13.57 -9.98
C ASP A 190 -34.17 -12.65 -10.27
N VAL A 191 -34.17 -11.43 -9.69
CA VAL A 191 -33.07 -10.48 -9.79
C VAL A 191 -31.84 -11.01 -9.06
N ILE A 192 -32.02 -11.56 -7.86
CA ILE A 192 -30.91 -12.18 -7.13
C ILE A 192 -30.35 -13.39 -7.86
N SER A 193 -31.19 -14.26 -8.44
CA SER A 193 -30.71 -15.39 -9.24
C SER A 193 -29.84 -14.96 -10.41
N LEU A 194 -30.15 -13.82 -11.04
CA LEU A 194 -29.35 -13.25 -12.13
C LEU A 194 -28.03 -12.63 -11.67
N LEU A 195 -27.95 -12.13 -10.44
CA LEU A 195 -26.77 -11.46 -9.86
C LEU A 195 -25.93 -12.39 -8.96
N ALA A 196 -26.45 -13.57 -8.62
CA ALA A 196 -25.81 -14.53 -7.72
C ALA A 196 -24.37 -14.89 -8.11
N PRO A 197 -24.01 -15.07 -9.40
CA PRO A 197 -22.64 -15.34 -9.79
C PRO A 197 -21.68 -14.22 -9.40
N GLU A 198 -22.06 -12.96 -9.65
CA GLU A 198 -21.22 -11.80 -9.34
C GLU A 198 -21.15 -11.53 -7.83
N ILE A 199 -22.26 -11.67 -7.11
CA ILE A 199 -22.25 -11.56 -5.64
C ILE A 199 -21.31 -12.62 -5.05
N SER A 200 -21.40 -13.87 -5.51
CA SER A 200 -20.52 -14.96 -5.07
C SER A 200 -19.06 -14.67 -5.37
N ALA A 201 -18.76 -14.10 -6.54
CA ALA A 201 -17.41 -13.73 -6.93
C ALA A 201 -16.83 -12.61 -6.05
N VAL A 202 -17.62 -11.60 -5.69
CA VAL A 202 -17.20 -10.57 -4.71
C VAL A 202 -16.87 -11.22 -3.36
N LEU A 203 -17.76 -12.06 -2.84
CA LEU A 203 -17.56 -12.74 -1.55
C LEU A 203 -16.30 -13.62 -1.55
N ALA A 204 -16.04 -14.34 -2.65
CA ALA A 204 -14.88 -15.19 -2.80
C ALA A 204 -13.54 -14.44 -2.77
N LEU A 205 -13.54 -13.13 -3.05
CA LEU A 205 -12.35 -12.28 -3.03
C LEU A 205 -12.09 -11.60 -1.68
N VAL A 206 -13.05 -11.61 -0.75
CA VAL A 206 -12.90 -10.99 0.57
C VAL A 206 -11.78 -11.66 1.37
N LEU A 207 -11.81 -12.99 1.52
CA LEU A 207 -10.78 -13.70 2.30
C LEU A 207 -9.37 -13.62 1.68
N PRO A 208 -9.18 -13.80 0.35
CA PRO A 208 -7.89 -13.58 -0.31
C PRO A 208 -7.28 -12.19 -0.08
N LEU A 209 -8.10 -11.16 0.19
CA LEU A 209 -7.63 -9.83 0.57
C LEU A 209 -7.30 -9.74 2.06
N VAL A 210 -8.20 -10.24 2.93
CA VAL A 210 -8.13 -10.10 4.39
C VAL A 210 -7.01 -10.90 5.01
N THR A 211 -6.93 -12.19 4.70
CA THR A 211 -6.00 -13.12 5.36
C THR A 211 -4.54 -12.65 5.30
N PRO A 212 -3.98 -12.24 4.14
CA PRO A 212 -2.59 -11.78 4.09
C PRO A 212 -2.35 -10.47 4.85
N ILE A 213 -3.33 -9.57 4.88
CA ILE A 213 -3.23 -8.30 5.62
C ILE A 213 -3.31 -8.54 7.13
N ALA A 214 -4.22 -9.41 7.59
CA ALA A 214 -4.29 -9.83 8.99
C ALA A 214 -3.00 -10.53 9.43
N GLY A 215 -2.50 -11.47 8.61
CA GLY A 215 -1.23 -12.15 8.86
C GLY A 215 -0.05 -11.17 8.97
N PHE A 216 -0.01 -10.16 8.10
CA PHE A 216 0.97 -9.08 8.18
C PHE A 216 0.85 -8.28 9.48
N ALA A 217 -0.36 -7.88 9.88
CA ALA A 217 -0.60 -7.16 11.13
C ALA A 217 -0.15 -7.97 12.36
N TYR A 218 -0.46 -9.27 12.42
CA TYR A 218 0.01 -10.15 13.50
C TYR A 218 1.53 -10.27 13.54
N ASN A 219 2.19 -10.38 12.38
CA ASN A 219 3.64 -10.41 12.31
C ASN A 219 4.27 -9.10 12.81
N VAL A 220 3.71 -7.95 12.45
CA VAL A 220 4.15 -6.65 12.94
C VAL A 220 3.95 -6.56 14.45
N ALA A 221 2.79 -6.97 14.97
CA ALA A 221 2.52 -6.97 16.41
C ALA A 221 3.54 -7.82 17.20
N GLY A 222 3.96 -8.96 16.64
CA GLY A 222 5.01 -9.81 17.20
C GLY A 222 6.39 -9.16 17.28
N THR A 223 6.62 -8.04 16.58
CA THR A 223 7.88 -7.28 16.63
C THR A 223 7.85 -6.11 17.62
N VAL A 224 6.65 -5.69 18.04
CA VAL A 224 6.42 -4.57 18.97
C VAL A 224 5.75 -5.03 20.26
N VAL A 225 5.99 -6.29 20.67
CA VAL A 225 5.35 -6.90 21.86
C VAL A 225 5.56 -6.06 23.12
N GLY A 226 4.50 -5.94 23.92
CA GLY A 226 4.50 -5.15 25.16
C GLY A 226 4.16 -3.67 24.96
N THR A 227 3.79 -3.26 23.74
CA THR A 227 3.30 -1.91 23.41
C THR A 227 1.78 -1.89 23.22
N GLU A 228 1.20 -0.69 23.29
CA GLU A 228 -0.21 -0.47 22.95
C GLU A 228 -0.49 -0.82 21.48
N SER A 229 0.39 -0.42 20.56
CA SER A 229 0.28 -0.72 19.12
C SER A 229 0.23 -2.22 18.83
N ALA A 230 0.92 -3.07 19.61
CA ALA A 230 0.79 -4.52 19.46
C ALA A 230 -0.63 -5.02 19.75
N THR A 231 -1.23 -4.51 20.83
CA THR A 231 -2.59 -4.89 21.25
C THR A 231 -3.62 -4.39 20.25
N GLU A 232 -3.44 -3.16 19.75
CA GLU A 232 -4.28 -2.58 18.72
C GLU A 232 -4.20 -3.36 17.41
N LEU A 233 -3.01 -3.69 16.92
CA LEU A 233 -2.84 -4.51 15.71
C LEU A 233 -3.53 -5.88 15.82
N VAL A 234 -3.33 -6.58 16.94
CA VAL A 234 -3.97 -7.90 17.16
C VAL A 234 -5.49 -7.77 17.18
N SER A 235 -6.00 -6.75 17.86
CA SER A 235 -7.45 -6.51 17.99
C SER A 235 -8.07 -6.11 16.65
N ALA A 236 -7.44 -5.19 15.92
CA ALA A 236 -7.88 -4.75 14.61
C ALA A 236 -7.85 -5.91 13.59
N ALA A 237 -6.78 -6.71 13.56
CA ALA A 237 -6.68 -7.85 12.66
C ALA A 237 -7.75 -8.92 12.98
N ALA A 238 -8.03 -9.14 14.27
CA ALA A 238 -9.09 -10.06 14.70
C ALA A 238 -10.48 -9.53 14.31
N SER A 239 -10.74 -8.23 14.52
CA SER A 239 -12.00 -7.57 14.15
C SER A 239 -12.25 -7.68 12.64
N MET A 240 -11.28 -7.27 11.82
CA MET A 240 -11.32 -7.37 10.36
C MET A 240 -11.60 -8.81 9.89
N THR A 241 -10.93 -9.80 10.49
CA THR A 241 -11.17 -11.22 10.15
C THR A 241 -12.56 -11.68 10.56
N GLY A 242 -13.05 -11.22 11.72
CA GLY A 242 -14.41 -11.47 12.19
C GLY A 242 -15.46 -10.92 11.20
N VAL A 243 -15.35 -9.65 10.82
CA VAL A 243 -16.23 -9.01 9.83
C VAL A 243 -16.21 -9.76 8.50
N ALA A 244 -15.02 -10.16 8.02
CA ALA A 244 -14.87 -10.92 6.79
C ALA A 244 -15.59 -12.28 6.83
N CYS A 245 -15.50 -13.00 7.96
CA CYS A 245 -16.25 -14.25 8.14
C CYS A 245 -17.75 -14.00 8.22
N GLU A 246 -18.17 -12.92 8.88
CA GLU A 246 -19.59 -12.54 8.98
C GLU A 246 -20.20 -12.10 7.65
N VAL A 247 -19.42 -11.59 6.70
CA VAL A 247 -19.90 -11.27 5.35
C VAL A 247 -20.39 -12.53 4.63
N LEU A 248 -19.69 -13.65 4.83
CA LEU A 248 -19.98 -14.90 4.11
C LEU A 248 -21.24 -15.60 4.61
N SER A 249 -21.66 -15.37 5.86
CA SER A 249 -22.78 -16.09 6.47
C SER A 249 -24.17 -15.65 5.95
N PRO A 250 -24.63 -14.40 6.11
CA PRO A 250 -25.98 -13.99 5.71
C PRO A 250 -26.16 -14.01 4.19
N VAL A 251 -25.17 -13.53 3.43
CA VAL A 251 -25.25 -13.51 1.95
C VAL A 251 -25.09 -14.92 1.39
N GLY A 252 -24.19 -15.74 1.96
CA GLY A 252 -23.97 -17.12 1.53
C GLY A 252 -25.20 -18.01 1.75
N VAL A 253 -25.94 -17.81 2.85
CA VAL A 253 -27.19 -18.55 3.11
C VAL A 253 -28.23 -18.25 2.03
N VAL A 254 -28.45 -16.97 1.69
CA VAL A 254 -29.40 -16.61 0.63
C VAL A 254 -28.98 -17.21 -0.71
N LEU A 255 -27.71 -17.08 -1.07
CA LEU A 255 -27.19 -17.63 -2.33
C LEU A 255 -27.32 -19.15 -2.42
N SER A 256 -27.16 -19.87 -1.31
CA SER A 256 -27.32 -21.32 -1.26
C SER A 256 -28.76 -21.81 -1.37
N SER A 257 -29.73 -20.90 -1.26
CA SER A 257 -31.18 -21.22 -1.29
C SER A 257 -31.85 -20.97 -2.65
N LEU A 258 -31.11 -20.40 -3.61
CA LEU A 258 -31.53 -20.16 -4.99
C LEU A 258 -31.29 -21.39 -5.86
#